data_AF-A0A2V1P3Q1-F1
#
_entry.id   AF-A0A2V1P3Q1-F1
#
_cell.length_a   1.000
_cell.length_b   1.000
_cell.length_c   1.000
_cell.angle_alpha   90.00
_cell.angle_beta   90.00
_cell.angle_gamma   90.00
#
_symmetry.space_group_name_H-M   'P 1'
#
loop_
_entity.id
_entity.type
_entity.pdbx_description
1 polymer ?
#
loop_
_entity_poly.entity_id
_entity_poly.type
_entity_poly.pdbx_seq_one_letter_code
_entity_poly.pdbx_strand_id
1 'polypeptide(L)' 'MDADARTAAVGRPDGAFGWIMERPGKGGADRRAAARDILTWFGYDPTRLEEVVE' A
#
# COMPACT_ATOMS: atom_id res chain seq x y z
N MET A 1 -4.46 -5.95 -5.20
CA MET A 1 -5.14 -4.73 -5.72
C MET A 1 -6.59 -4.77 -5.26
N ASP A 2 -7.20 -3.62 -4.93
CA ASP A 2 -8.63 -3.54 -4.56
C ASP A 2 -9.54 -3.88 -5.76
N ALA A 3 -10.77 -4.32 -5.49
CA ALA A 3 -11.74 -4.74 -6.51
C ALA A 3 -12.04 -3.65 -7.54
N ASP A 4 -12.09 -2.39 -7.10
CA ASP A 4 -12.31 -1.22 -7.97
C ASP A 4 -11.00 -0.60 -8.46
N ALA A 5 -9.86 -1.28 -8.28
CA ALA A 5 -8.51 -0.86 -8.62
C ALA A 5 -8.11 0.53 -8.09
N ARG A 6 -8.76 1.03 -7.03
CA ARG A 6 -8.52 2.36 -6.44
C ARG A 6 -7.26 2.42 -5.59
N THR A 7 -6.89 1.28 -4.99
CA THR A 7 -5.72 1.13 -4.13
C THR A 7 -4.94 -0.09 -4.59
N ALA A 8 -3.63 0.06 -4.75
CA ALA A 8 -2.71 -1.01 -5.07
C ALA A 8 -1.59 -1.06 -4.02
N ALA A 9 -1.26 -2.26 -3.56
CA ALA A 9 -0.03 -2.54 -2.81
C ALA A 9 0.90 -3.31 -3.76
N VAL A 10 2.13 -2.83 -3.90
CA VAL A 10 3.17 -3.40 -4.76
C VAL A 10 4.43 -3.60 -3.93
N GLY A 11 5.17 -4.67 -4.17
CA GLY A 11 6.45 -4.91 -3.50
C GLY A 11 7.34 -5.86 -4.27
N ARG A 12 8.66 -5.79 -4.02
CA ARG A 12 9.61 -6.81 -4.50
C ARG A 12 9.57 -8.10 -3.65
N PRO A 13 9.75 -9.29 -4.25
CA PRO A 13 9.81 -10.54 -3.48
C PRO A 13 10.92 -10.60 -2.41
N ASP A 14 12.00 -9.84 -2.60
CA ASP A 14 13.12 -9.73 -1.66
C ASP A 14 12.87 -8.78 -0.47
N GLY A 15 11.69 -8.14 -0.42
CA GLY A 15 11.30 -7.22 0.65
C GLY A 15 12.01 -5.87 0.62
N ALA A 16 12.83 -5.58 -0.40
CA ALA A 16 13.68 -4.40 -0.39
C ALA A 16 12.92 -3.07 -0.53
N PHE A 17 11.75 -3.08 -1.19
CA PHE A 17 10.85 -1.92 -1.23
C PHE A 17 9.42 -2.33 -1.54
N GLY A 18 8.47 -1.59 -0.97
CA GLY A 18 7.03 -1.71 -1.23
C GLY A 18 6.38 -0.33 -1.31
N TRP A 19 5.30 -0.22 -2.08
CA TRP A 19 4.56 1.02 -2.28
C TRP A 19 3.05 0.77 -2.26
N ILE A 20 2.32 1.67 -1.63
CA ILE A 20 0.88 1.78 -1.73
C ILE A 20 0.54 2.98 -2.62
N MET A 21 -0.25 2.76 -3.66
CA MET A 21 -0.69 3.80 -4.58
C MET A 21 -2.21 3.91 -4.53
N GLU A 22 -2.71 5.14 -4.54
CA GLU A 22 -4.14 5.45 -4.57
C GLU A 22 -4.52 6.34 -5.75
N ARG A 23 -5.71 6.13 -6.31
CA ARG A 23 -6.25 7.06 -7.30
C ARG A 23 -6.69 8.38 -6.64
N PRO A 24 -6.39 9.54 -7.26
CA PRO A 24 -6.79 10.85 -6.74
C PRO A 24 -8.30 10.91 -6.45
N GLY A 25 -8.66 11.36 -5.25
CA GLY A 25 -10.06 11.48 -4.81
C GLY A 25 -10.83 10.17 -4.69
N LYS A 26 -10.17 9.01 -4.80
CA LYS A 26 -10.77 7.68 -4.73
C LYS A 26 -10.15 6.79 -3.65
N GLY A 27 -9.03 7.22 -3.06
CA GLY A 27 -8.39 6.58 -1.91
C GLY A 27 -9.19 6.75 -0.62
N GLY A 28 -9.28 5.69 0.18
CA GLY A 28 -10.02 5.66 1.44
C GLY A 28 -9.12 5.19 2.58
N ALA A 29 -9.27 5.78 3.77
CA ALA A 29 -8.43 5.42 4.93
C ALA A 29 -8.52 3.93 5.29
N ASP A 30 -9.71 3.34 5.11
CA ASP A 30 -9.97 1.90 5.22
C ASP A 30 -9.10 1.08 4.25
N ARG A 31 -8.99 1.53 3.00
CA ARG A 31 -8.22 0.83 1.96
C ARG A 31 -6.72 0.99 2.12
N ARG A 32 -6.26 2.17 2.58
CA ARG A 32 -4.86 2.36 2.96
C ARG A 32 -4.46 1.42 4.09
N ALA A 33 -5.31 1.26 5.10
CA ALA A 33 -5.08 0.31 6.19
C ALA A 33 -5.00 -1.13 5.66
N ALA A 34 -5.97 -1.56 4.84
CA ALA A 34 -5.94 -2.90 4.25
C ALA A 34 -4.71 -3.15 3.37
N ALA A 35 -4.27 -2.14 2.60
CA ALA A 35 -3.05 -2.24 1.79
C ALA A 35 -1.78 -2.35 2.66
N ARG A 36 -1.72 -1.67 3.81
CA ARG A 36 -0.67 -1.83 4.82
C ARG A 36 -0.66 -3.23 5.42
N ASP A 37 -1.83 -3.77 5.73
CA ASP A 37 -1.96 -5.13 6.28
C ASP A 37 -1.44 -6.17 5.29
N ILE A 38 -1.73 -6.01 4.00
CA ILE A 38 -1.21 -6.88 2.93
C ILE A 38 0.32 -6.83 2.88
N LEU A 39 0.92 -5.64 2.89
CA LEU A 39 2.39 -5.54 2.89
C LEU A 39 3.00 -6.19 4.14
N THR A 40 2.40 -5.98 5.31
CA THR A 40 2.81 -6.61 6.55
C THR A 40 2.77 -8.15 6.46
N TRP A 41 1.70 -8.69 5.87
CA TRP A 41 1.56 -10.13 5.65
C TRP A 41 2.66 -10.70 4.72
N PHE A 42 3.10 -9.92 3.74
CA PHE A 42 4.22 -10.27 2.85
C PHE A 42 5.62 -10.02 3.47
N GLY A 43 5.70 -9.66 4.76
CA GLY A 43 6.97 -9.50 5.48
C GLY A 43 7.60 -8.11 5.37
N TYR A 44 6.84 -7.12 4.88
CA TYR A 44 7.29 -5.72 4.89
C TYR A 44 7.11 -5.09 6.28
N ASP A 45 8.01 -4.16 6.59
CA ASP A 45 7.90 -3.34 7.79
C ASP A 45 7.07 -2.06 7.50
N PRO A 46 5.82 -1.97 8.01
CA PRO A 46 4.95 -0.82 7.75
C PRO A 46 5.43 0.46 8.43
N THR A 47 6.33 0.39 9.41
CA THR A 47 6.91 1.57 10.07
C THR A 47 7.86 2.34 9.16
N ARG A 48 8.32 1.71 8.07
CA ARG A 48 9.18 2.30 7.05
C ARG A 48 8.41 2.89 5.88
N LEU A 49 7.07 2.84 5.92
CA LEU A 49 6.21 3.45 4.90
C LEU A 49 6.04 4.93 5.17
N GLU A 50 6.55 5.75 4.25
CA GLU A 50 6.39 7.20 4.27
C GLU A 50 5.23 7.62 3.35
N GLU A 51 4.42 8.56 3.83
CA GLU A 51 3.38 9.18 3.00
C GLU A 51 4.02 10.24 2.11
N VAL A 52 3.91 10.06 0.80
CA VAL A 52 4.36 11.04 -0.19
C VAL A 52 3.15 11.78 -0.70
N VAL A 53 3.09 13.09 -0.42
CA VAL A 53 2.05 14.00 -0.91
C VAL A 53 2.74 14.93 -1.91
N GLU A 54 2.41 14.81 -3.20
CA GLU A 54 2.77 15.79 -4.24
C GLU A 54 1.70 16.88 -4.37
#